data_AF-A0AB34AF33-F1
#
_entry.id   AF-A0AB34AF33-F1
#
_cell.length_a   1.000
_cell.length_b   1.000
_cell.length_c   1.000
_cell.angle_alpha   90.00
_cell.angle_beta   90.00
_cell.angle_gamma   90.00
#
_symmetry.space_group_name_H-M   'P 1'
#
loop_
_entity.id
_entity.type
_entity.pdbx_description
1 polymer ?
#
loop_
_entity_poly.entity_id
_entity_poly.type
_entity_poly.pdbx_seq_one_letter_code
_entity_poly.pdbx_strand_id
1 'polypeptide(L)' 'MKIAEFQQLLGYLFRTTYKGDTDVQTCLLELGYAVKRLLENGRLTPFDDYDENKQMIFKEYRGVNIK' A
#
# COMPACT_ATOMS: atom_id res chain seq x y z
N MET A 1 3.64 -13.41 0.98
CA MET A 1 2.65 -12.84 0.02
C MET A 1 3.45 -11.94 -0.91
N LYS A 2 3.23 -11.98 -2.23
CA LYS A 2 3.98 -11.11 -3.17
C LYS A 2 3.48 -9.67 -3.12
N ILE A 3 4.32 -8.70 -3.49
CA ILE A 3 3.92 -7.28 -3.61
C ILE A 3 2.68 -7.10 -4.50
N ALA A 4 2.56 -7.85 -5.61
CA ALA A 4 1.37 -7.80 -6.47
C ALA A 4 0.08 -8.23 -5.74
N GLU A 5 0.16 -9.28 -4.93
CA GLU A 5 -0.96 -9.78 -4.12
C GLU A 5 -1.32 -8.77 -3.02
N PHE A 6 -0.32 -8.12 -2.43
CA PHE A 6 -0.52 -7.03 -1.47
C PHE A 6 -1.26 -5.84 -2.10
N GLN A 7 -0.90 -5.43 -3.32
CA GLN A 7 -1.63 -4.37 -4.03
C GLN A 7 -3.09 -4.74 -4.31
N GLN A 8 -3.36 -6.01 -4.65
CA GLN A 8 -4.72 -6.51 -4.82
C GLN A 8 -5.51 -6.46 -3.50
N LEU A 9 -4.88 -6.87 -2.39
CA LEU A 9 -5.46 -6.80 -1.05
C LEU A 9 -5.80 -5.35 -0.67
N LEU A 10 -4.88 -4.40 -0.85
CA LEU A 10 -5.14 -2.97 -0.59
C LEU A 10 -6.36 -2.47 -1.38
N GLY A 11 -6.45 -2.83 -2.66
CA GLY A 11 -7.59 -2.46 -3.50
C GLY A 11 -8.91 -3.10 -3.04
N TYR A 12 -8.88 -4.36 -2.61
CA TYR A 12 -10.06 -5.04 -2.04
C TYR A 12 -10.51 -4.38 -0.73
N LEU A 13 -9.57 -4.13 0.19
CA LEU A 13 -9.87 -3.46 1.46
C LEU A 13 -10.48 -2.07 1.23
N PHE A 14 -9.93 -1.30 0.29
CA PHE A 14 -10.42 0.03 -0.06
C PHE A 14 -11.85 0.01 -0.64
N ARG A 15 -12.13 -0.89 -1.60
CA ARG A 15 -13.41 -0.90 -2.33
C ARG A 15 -14.53 -1.65 -1.62
N THR A 16 -14.18 -2.60 -0.75
CA THR A 16 -15.15 -3.55 -0.19
C THR A 16 -15.18 -3.47 1.33
N THR A 17 -14.08 -3.74 2.02
CA THR A 17 -14.09 -3.89 3.49
C THR A 17 -14.31 -2.56 4.22
N TYR A 18 -13.60 -1.52 3.80
CA TYR A 18 -13.63 -0.19 4.41
C TYR A 18 -14.38 0.82 3.54
N LYS A 19 -15.33 0.35 2.72
CA LYS A 19 -16.08 1.22 1.82
C LYS A 19 -16.87 2.26 2.63
N GLY A 20 -16.57 3.53 2.42
CA GLY A 20 -17.22 4.65 3.11
C GLY A 20 -16.55 5.07 4.41
N ASP A 21 -15.57 4.32 4.90
CA ASP A 21 -14.67 4.75 5.97
C ASP A 21 -13.54 5.59 5.35
N THR A 22 -13.73 6.91 5.34
CA THR A 22 -12.84 7.83 4.61
C THR A 22 -11.43 7.85 5.22
N ASP A 23 -11.32 7.72 6.54
CA ASP A 23 -10.04 7.74 7.25
C ASP A 23 -9.21 6.50 6.90
N VAL A 24 -9.83 5.31 6.96
CA VAL A 24 -9.16 4.06 6.60
C VAL A 24 -8.88 4.00 5.10
N GLN A 25 -9.82 4.43 4.25
CA GLN A 25 -9.62 4.49 2.80
C GLN A 25 -8.44 5.37 2.41
N THR A 26 -8.25 6.52 3.07
CA THR A 26 -7.10 7.39 2.81
C THR A 26 -5.80 6.71 3.23
N CYS A 27 -5.78 5.98 4.35
CA CYS A 27 -4.62 5.22 4.78
C CYS A 27 -4.23 4.13 3.77
N LEU A 28 -5.21 3.36 3.29
CA LEU A 28 -5.00 2.30 2.30
C LEU A 28 -4.50 2.85 0.96
N LEU A 29 -5.02 4.02 0.55
CA LEU A 29 -4.59 4.68 -0.68
C LEU A 29 -3.13 5.12 -0.59
N GLU A 30 -2.72 5.74 0.51
CA GLU A 30 -1.32 6.17 0.70
C GLU A 30 -0.37 4.97 0.79
N LEU A 31 -0.78 3.85 1.40
CA LEU A 31 -0.01 2.59 1.34
C LEU A 31 0.15 2.10 -0.12
N GLY A 32 -0.91 2.18 -0.93
CA GLY A 32 -0.85 1.85 -2.35
C GLY A 32 0.13 2.75 -3.12
N TYR A 33 0.15 4.05 -2.81
CA TYR A 33 1.11 4.99 -3.40
C TYR A 33 2.55 4.75 -2.93
N ALA A 34 2.77 4.39 -1.67
CA ALA A 34 4.10 4.02 -1.17
C ALA A 34 4.67 2.83 -1.94
N VAL A 35 3.87 1.77 -2.12
CA VAL A 35 4.26 0.62 -2.95
C VAL A 35 4.55 1.04 -4.39
N LYS A 36 3.67 1.87 -4.98
CA LYS A 36 3.85 2.36 -6.36
C LYS A 36 5.18 3.10 -6.53
N ARG A 37 5.55 4.01 -5.61
CA ARG A 37 6.82 4.75 -5.66
C ARG A 37 8.03 3.81 -5.60
N LEU A 38 7.96 2.77 -4.77
CA LEU A 38 9.03 1.76 -4.65
C LEU A 38 9.16 0.86 -5.87
N LEU A 39 8.05 0.58 -6.57
CA LEU A 39 8.09 -0.13 -7.85
C LEU A 39 8.70 0.76 -8.95
N GLU A 40 8.27 2.02 -9.02
CA GLU A 40 8.74 2.98 -10.05
C GLU A 40 10.23 3.31 -9.92
N ASN A 41 10.78 3.31 -8.71
CA ASN A 41 12.22 3.55 -8.47
C ASN A 41 13.06 2.27 -8.44
N GLY A 42 12.47 1.10 -8.75
CA GLY A 42 13.16 -0.18 -8.83
C GLY A 42 13.63 -0.74 -7.49
N ARG A 43 13.14 -0.22 -6.36
CA ARG A 43 13.45 -0.75 -5.02
C ARG A 43 12.58 -1.94 -4.63
N LEU A 44 11.46 -2.14 -5.33
CA LEU A 44 10.64 -3.34 -5.28
C LEU A 44 10.34 -3.85 -6.68
N THR A 45 10.02 -5.13 -6.76
CA THR A 45 9.36 -5.77 -7.90
C THR A 45 8.00 -6.32 -7.47
N PRO A 46 7.07 -6.56 -8.41
CA PRO A 46 5.78 -7.20 -8.10
C PRO A 46 5.92 -8.61 -7.50
N PHE A 47 7.08 -9.25 -7.67
CA PHE A 47 7.34 -10.63 -7.24
C PHE A 47 7.99 -10.75 -5.87
N ASP A 48 8.50 -9.64 -5.33
CA ASP A 48 9.18 -9.62 -4.03
C ASP A 48 8.21 -10.02 -2.92
N ASP A 49 8.74 -10.63 -1.86
CA ASP A 49 7.93 -10.98 -0.70
C ASP A 49 7.61 -9.74 0.15
N TYR A 50 6.33 -9.59 0.48
CA TYR A 50 5.80 -8.49 1.28
C TYR A 50 6.36 -8.49 2.70
N ASP A 51 6.47 -9.64 3.36
CA ASP A 51 6.89 -9.69 4.76
C ASP A 51 8.36 -9.29 4.93
N GLU A 52 9.19 -9.61 3.96
CA GLU A 52 10.59 -9.18 3.89
C GLU A 52 10.72 -7.66 3.65
N ASN A 53 9.75 -7.06 2.94
CA ASN A 53 9.84 -5.68 2.48
C ASN A 53 8.91 -4.68 3.20
N LYS A 54 8.01 -5.14 4.08
CA LYS A 54 6.99 -4.30 4.73
C LYS A 54 7.56 -3.10 5.47
N GLN A 55 8.73 -3.24 6.09
CA GLN A 55 9.40 -2.14 6.78
C GLN A 55 9.83 -1.02 5.82
N MET A 56 10.21 -1.35 4.58
CA MET A 56 10.53 -0.36 3.56
C MET A 56 9.28 0.38 3.10
N ILE A 57 8.17 -0.35 2.90
CA ILE A 57 6.88 0.23 2.53
C ILE A 57 6.40 1.20 3.61
N PHE A 58 6.50 0.83 4.89
CA PHE A 58 6.13 1.70 6.00
C PHE A 58 7.05 2.91 6.16
N LYS A 59 8.32 2.81 5.79
CA LYS A 59 9.23 3.97 5.74
C LYS A 59 8.90 4.93 4.58
N GLU A 60 8.39 4.40 3.47
CA GLU A 60 7.97 5.21 2.32
C GLU A 60 6.59 5.83 2.51
N TYR A 61 5.77 5.31 3.42
CA TYR A 61 4.45 5.83 3.77
C TYR A 61 4.56 7.25 4.36
N ARG A 62 3.79 8.21 3.79
CA ARG A 62 3.92 9.64 4.13
C ARG A 62 2.85 10.15 5.10
N GLY A 63 2.01 9.27 5.63
CA GLY A 63 0.88 9.67 6.46
C GLY A 63 -0.30 10.16 5.64
N VAL A 64 -1.43 10.32 6.34
CA VAL A 64 -2.64 10.93 5.79
C VAL A 64 -2.85 12.28 6.45
N ASN A 65 -2.85 13.35 5.66
CA ASN A 65 -3.31 14.64 6.15
C ASN A 65 -4.84 14.64 6.08
N ILE A 66 -5.46 14.25 7.19
CA ILE A 66 -6.89 14.44 7.41
C ILE A 66 -7.04 15.94 7.70
N LYS A 67 -7.53 16.69 6.72
CA LYS A 67 -7.85 18.12 6.90
C LYS A 67 -9.09 18.29 7.75
#